data_AF-N0BHX8-F1
#
_entry.id   AF-N0BHX8-F1
#
_cell.length_a   1.000
_cell.length_b   1.000
_cell.length_c   1.000
_cell.angle_alpha   90.00
_cell.angle_beta   90.00
_cell.angle_gamma   90.00
#
_symmetry.space_group_name_H-M   'P 1'
#
loop_
_entity.id
_entity.type
_entity.pdbx_description
1 polymer ?
#
loop_
_entity_poly.entity_id
_entity_poly.type
_entity_poly.pdbx_seq_one_letter_code
_entity_poly.pdbx_strand_id
1 'polypeptide(L)'
;MTAMRTKHTFRLPPDLASQLADYAARKRVPQALVVEAALASHLSPDGADRLEAALARRLDRMTRQMEMIERHVTISNEALAVFVRFWLTSTPALPDTALAAAQTKGRERYDGFVEALGRRLARGRKLADEVSQDIAPGSEQGRADKSS
;
A
#
# COMPACT_ATOMS: atom_id res chain seq x y z
N MET A 1 14.19 30.47 31.78
CA MET A 1 15.09 31.61 31.49
C MET A 1 14.50 32.36 30.31
N THR A 2 14.06 33.60 30.51
CA THR A 2 13.41 34.40 29.47
C THR A 2 14.45 34.78 28.41
N ALA A 3 14.30 34.30 27.17
CA ALA A 3 15.21 34.62 26.08
C ALA A 3 15.26 36.13 25.82
N MET A 4 16.44 36.67 25.49
CA MET A 4 16.59 38.07 25.09
C MET A 4 15.77 38.35 23.81
N ARG A 5 14.95 39.40 23.81
CA ARG A 5 14.12 39.80 22.65
C ARG A 5 14.51 41.20 22.19
N THR A 6 14.68 41.37 20.88
CA THR A 6 14.97 42.66 20.24
C THR A 6 13.74 43.16 19.50
N LYS A 7 13.39 44.45 19.66
CA LYS A 7 12.25 45.06 18.97
C LYS A 7 12.66 45.45 17.54
N HIS A 8 11.92 44.96 16.54
CA HIS A 8 12.02 45.39 15.15
C HIS A 8 10.70 46.04 14.71
N THR A 9 10.78 47.12 13.91
CA THR A 9 9.61 47.81 13.35
C THR A 9 9.70 47.78 11.84
N PHE A 10 8.71 47.20 11.18
CA PHE A 10 8.62 47.07 9.72
C PHE A 10 7.20 47.41 9.27
N ARG A 11 7.07 47.90 8.03
CA ARG A 11 5.77 48.19 7.42
C ARG A 11 5.28 46.95 6.67
N LEU A 12 4.01 46.59 6.90
CA LEU A 12 3.32 45.53 6.18
C LEU A 12 2.32 46.18 5.20
N PRO A 13 2.10 45.59 4.02
CA PRO A 13 0.95 45.92 3.20
C PRO A 13 -0.35 45.82 4.01
N PRO A 14 -1.34 46.70 3.78
CA PRO A 14 -2.56 46.75 4.59
C PRO A 14 -3.31 45.42 4.60
N ASP A 15 -3.39 44.74 3.44
CA ASP A 15 -4.07 43.44 3.33
C ASP A 15 -3.39 42.36 4.18
N LEU A 16 -2.05 42.35 4.21
CA LEU A 16 -1.27 41.39 4.99
C LEU A 16 -1.37 41.66 6.49
N ALA A 17 -1.42 42.93 6.89
CA ALA A 17 -1.64 43.31 8.29
C ALA A 17 -3.02 42.84 8.79
N SER A 18 -4.06 42.99 7.97
CA SER A 18 -5.40 42.49 8.24
C SER A 18 -5.43 40.95 8.35
N GLN A 19 -4.82 40.23 7.40
CA GLN A 19 -4.72 38.77 7.45
C GLN A 19 -4.00 38.26 8.70
N LEU A 20 -2.91 38.93 9.12
CA LEU A 20 -2.18 38.61 10.34
C LEU A 20 -3.06 38.81 11.58
N ALA A 21 -3.79 39.93 11.65
CA ALA A 21 -4.71 40.21 12.75
C ALA A 21 -5.82 39.16 12.85
N ASP A 22 -6.44 38.82 11.72
CA ASP A 22 -7.50 37.80 11.64
C ASP A 22 -6.99 36.41 12.02
N TYR A 23 -5.81 36.03 11.54
CA TYR A 23 -5.19 34.75 11.89
C TYR A 23 -4.88 34.66 13.39
N ALA A 24 -4.24 35.70 13.95
CA ALA A 24 -3.91 35.80 15.36
C ALA A 24 -5.17 35.75 16.25
N ALA A 25 -6.23 36.47 15.86
CA ALA A 25 -7.52 36.46 16.56
C ALA A 25 -8.18 35.08 16.54
N ARG A 26 -8.26 34.42 15.37
CA ARG A 26 -8.81 33.06 15.23
C ARG A 26 -8.05 32.02 16.05
N LYS A 27 -6.73 32.15 16.12
CA LYS A 27 -5.86 31.24 16.89
C LYS A 27 -5.70 31.65 18.36
N ARG A 28 -6.25 32.78 18.79
CA ARG A 28 -6.13 33.37 20.14
C ARG A 28 -4.67 33.50 20.60
N VAL A 29 -3.80 33.93 19.70
CA VAL A 29 -2.36 34.14 19.97
C VAL A 29 -1.95 35.58 19.62
N PRO A 30 -0.90 36.14 20.25
CA PRO A 30 -0.37 37.45 19.87
C PRO A 30 0.17 37.44 18.44
N GLN A 31 -0.04 38.53 17.69
CA GLN A 31 0.50 38.66 16.31
C GLN A 31 2.02 38.47 16.26
N ALA A 32 2.74 38.96 17.27
CA ALA A 32 4.19 38.78 17.37
C ALA A 32 4.61 37.30 17.41
N LEU A 33 3.81 36.42 18.03
CA LEU A 33 4.08 34.98 18.08
C LEU A 33 3.88 34.34 16.70
N VAL A 34 2.88 34.80 15.95
CA VAL A 34 2.63 34.34 14.57
C VAL A 34 3.79 34.76 13.68
N VAL A 35 4.25 36.01 13.78
CA VAL A 35 5.38 36.52 13.00
C VAL A 35 6.67 35.78 13.37
N GLU A 36 6.92 35.55 14.66
CA GLU A 36 8.07 34.78 15.15
C GLU A 36 8.07 33.36 14.60
N ALA A 37 6.93 32.65 14.67
CA ALA A 37 6.80 31.31 14.12
C ALA A 37 6.97 31.28 12.59
N ALA A 38 6.40 32.25 11.88
CA ALA A 38 6.53 32.36 10.44
C ALA A 38 7.98 32.63 10.02
N LEU A 39 8.68 33.55 10.68
CA LEU A 39 10.10 33.85 10.43
C LEU A 39 10.99 32.66 10.78
N ALA A 40 10.77 32.02 11.92
CA ALA A 40 11.51 30.81 12.31
C ALA A 40 11.32 29.67 11.30
N SER A 41 10.10 29.48 10.80
CA SER A 41 9.81 28.49 9.75
C SER A 41 10.43 28.87 8.41
N HIS A 42 10.39 30.15 8.03
CA HIS A 42 10.89 30.62 6.73
C HIS A 42 12.42 30.61 6.67
N LEU A 43 13.08 30.90 7.78
CA LEU A 43 14.54 30.90 7.91
C LEU A 43 15.10 29.53 8.33
N SER A 44 14.25 28.55 8.62
CA SER A 44 14.71 27.20 8.91
C SER A 44 15.16 26.53 7.60
N PRO A 45 16.42 26.07 7.51
CA PRO A 45 16.92 25.34 6.35
C PRO A 45 16.15 24.05 6.06
N ASP A 46 15.40 23.52 7.05
CA ASP A 46 14.90 22.16 6.99
C ASP A 46 13.42 22.04 6.60
N GLY A 47 12.67 23.15 6.53
CA GLY A 47 11.21 23.09 6.42
C GLY A 47 10.74 22.49 5.08
N ALA A 48 11.27 23.02 3.97
CA ALA A 48 10.99 22.53 2.63
C ALA A 48 11.61 21.14 2.40
N ASP A 49 12.89 20.99 2.77
CA ASP A 49 13.66 19.76 2.58
C ASP A 49 13.06 18.55 3.32
N ARG A 50 12.51 18.75 4.54
CA ARG A 50 11.86 17.66 5.28
C ARG A 50 10.56 17.20 4.62
N LEU A 51 9.76 18.13 4.10
CA LEU A 51 8.53 17.81 3.39
C LEU A 51 8.83 17.08 2.09
N GLU A 52 9.80 17.59 1.33
CA GLU A 52 10.26 16.97 0.09
C GLU A 52 10.82 15.56 0.33
N ALA A 53 11.66 15.38 1.34
CA ALA A 53 12.18 14.06 1.72
C ALA A 53 11.08 13.10 2.19
N ALA A 54 10.05 13.59 2.89
CA ALA A 54 8.91 12.78 3.29
C ALA A 54 8.05 12.34 2.10
N LEU A 55 7.87 13.23 1.11
CA LEU A 55 7.19 12.92 -0.15
C LEU A 55 7.98 11.90 -0.97
N ALA A 56 9.30 12.11 -1.15
CA ALA A 56 10.16 11.16 -1.85
C ALA A 56 10.09 9.75 -1.23
N ARG A 57 10.21 9.64 0.10
CA ARG A 57 10.05 8.36 0.81
C ARG A 57 8.66 7.72 0.62
N ARG A 58 7.60 8.54 0.50
CA ARG A 58 6.26 8.03 0.24
C ARG A 58 6.14 7.51 -1.19
N LEU A 59 6.69 8.23 -2.16
CA LEU A 59 6.72 7.81 -3.56
C LEU A 59 7.51 6.52 -3.73
N ASP A 60 8.69 6.40 -3.13
CA ASP A 60 9.49 5.17 -3.16
C ASP A 60 8.72 3.95 -2.62
N ARG A 61 7.96 4.15 -1.53
CA ARG A 61 7.11 3.09 -0.98
C ARG A 61 5.99 2.70 -1.95
N MET A 62 5.37 3.67 -2.62
CA MET A 62 4.33 3.40 -3.61
C MET A 62 4.90 2.67 -4.83
N THR A 63 6.09 3.04 -5.30
CA THR A 63 6.78 2.34 -6.39
C THR A 63 7.03 0.87 -6.04
N ARG A 64 7.57 0.59 -4.85
CA ARG A 64 7.78 -0.80 -4.39
C ARG A 64 6.48 -1.59 -4.28
N GLN A 65 5.39 -0.94 -3.85
CA GLN A 65 4.07 -1.58 -3.83
C GLN A 65 3.56 -1.88 -5.24
N MET A 66 3.82 -1.00 -6.20
CA MET A 66 3.46 -1.19 -7.61
C MET A 66 4.23 -2.37 -8.22
N GLU A 67 5.55 -2.44 -8.01
CA GLU A 67 6.39 -3.56 -8.47
C GLU A 67 5.93 -4.90 -7.87
N MET A 68 5.53 -4.91 -6.60
CA MET A 68 4.97 -6.09 -5.96
C MET A 68 3.63 -6.52 -6.60
N ILE A 69 2.74 -5.56 -6.89
CA ILE A 69 1.48 -5.84 -7.58
C ILE A 69 1.73 -6.39 -8.98
N GLU A 70 2.65 -5.77 -9.73
CA GLU A 70 3.03 -6.24 -11.06
C GLU A 70 3.51 -7.69 -11.02
N ARG A 71 4.41 -8.03 -10.09
CA ARG A 71 4.84 -9.42 -9.89
C ARG A 71 3.67 -10.36 -9.58
N HIS A 72 2.74 -9.96 -8.71
CA HIS A 72 1.57 -10.78 -8.37
C HIS A 72 0.64 -10.98 -9.58
N VAL A 73 0.47 -9.95 -10.42
CA VAL A 73 -0.31 -10.03 -11.65
C VAL A 73 0.34 -10.99 -12.64
N THR A 74 1.66 -10.89 -12.84
CA THR A 74 2.40 -11.82 -13.70
C THR A 74 2.24 -13.26 -13.23
N ILE A 75 2.45 -13.54 -11.94
CA ILE A 75 2.27 -14.89 -11.38
C ILE A 75 0.83 -15.39 -11.57
N SER A 76 -0.16 -14.52 -11.37
CA SER A 76 -1.59 -14.88 -11.55
C SER A 76 -1.91 -15.21 -13.01
N ASN A 77 -1.34 -14.45 -13.96
CA ASN A 77 -1.51 -14.69 -15.39
C ASN A 77 -0.87 -16.02 -15.81
N GLU A 78 0.35 -16.31 -15.34
CA GLU A 78 1.02 -17.58 -15.60
C GLU A 78 0.24 -18.77 -15.03
N ALA A 79 -0.23 -18.66 -13.79
CA ALA A 79 -1.05 -19.70 -13.17
C ALA A 79 -2.37 -19.93 -13.94
N LEU A 80 -3.01 -18.86 -14.41
CA LEU A 80 -4.22 -18.95 -15.24
C LEU A 80 -3.93 -19.61 -16.59
N ALA A 81 -2.82 -19.25 -17.24
CA ALA A 81 -2.42 -19.84 -18.52
C ALA A 81 -2.20 -21.35 -18.38
N VAL A 82 -1.48 -21.78 -17.32
CA VAL A 82 -1.28 -23.20 -17.00
C VAL A 82 -2.62 -23.90 -16.72
N PHE A 83 -3.50 -23.28 -15.94
CA PHE A 83 -4.83 -23.81 -15.65
C PHE A 83 -5.67 -24.00 -16.92
N VAL A 84 -5.74 -22.98 -17.80
CA VAL A 84 -6.48 -23.05 -19.07
C VAL A 84 -5.92 -24.13 -19.97
N ARG A 85 -4.59 -24.23 -20.09
CA ARG A 85 -3.94 -25.29 -20.87
C ARG A 85 -4.32 -26.67 -20.35
N PHE A 86 -4.21 -26.89 -19.04
CA PHE A 86 -4.63 -28.13 -18.41
C PHE A 86 -6.11 -28.44 -18.68
N TRP A 87 -6.98 -27.44 -18.51
CA TRP A 87 -8.42 -27.59 -18.75
C TRP A 87 -8.74 -28.02 -20.19
N LEU A 88 -8.10 -27.42 -21.18
CA LEU A 88 -8.28 -27.78 -22.60
C LEU A 88 -7.77 -29.18 -22.93
N THR A 89 -6.72 -29.65 -22.26
CA THR A 89 -6.13 -30.97 -22.52
C THR A 89 -6.79 -32.11 -21.73
N SER A 90 -7.42 -31.81 -20.60
CA SER A 90 -7.92 -32.82 -19.65
C SER A 90 -9.44 -32.90 -19.58
N THR A 91 -10.17 -32.01 -20.25
CA THR A 91 -11.64 -32.06 -20.28
C THR A 91 -12.11 -32.85 -21.51
N PRO A 92 -12.58 -34.11 -21.37
CA PRO A 92 -13.13 -34.85 -22.49
C PRO A 92 -14.39 -34.15 -23.03
N ALA A 93 -14.52 -34.11 -24.36
CA ALA A 93 -15.72 -33.57 -25.00
C ALA A 93 -16.94 -34.39 -24.57
N LEU A 94 -17.97 -33.71 -24.06
CA LEU A 94 -19.21 -34.37 -23.66
C LEU A 94 -20.10 -34.64 -24.88
N PRO A 95 -20.87 -35.74 -24.88
CA PRO A 95 -21.94 -35.94 -25.85
C PRO A 95 -22.97 -34.79 -25.75
N ASP A 96 -23.56 -34.38 -26.88
CA ASP A 96 -24.53 -33.28 -26.93
C ASP A 96 -25.71 -33.45 -25.96
N THR A 97 -26.12 -34.69 -25.71
CA THR A 97 -27.19 -35.06 -24.78
C THR A 97 -26.85 -34.79 -23.31
N ALA A 98 -25.56 -34.75 -22.96
CA ALA A 98 -25.07 -34.49 -21.60
C ALA A 98 -24.66 -33.02 -21.39
N LEU A 99 -24.58 -32.22 -22.47
CA LEU A 99 -24.09 -30.85 -22.43
C LEU A 99 -24.94 -29.94 -21.52
N ALA A 100 -26.27 -30.03 -21.64
CA ALA A 100 -27.19 -29.24 -20.81
C ALA A 100 -27.04 -29.56 -19.31
N ALA A 101 -26.96 -30.85 -18.96
CA ALA A 101 -26.77 -31.28 -17.57
C ALA A 101 -25.41 -30.84 -17.01
N ALA A 102 -24.35 -30.90 -17.83
CA ALA A 102 -23.01 -30.45 -17.45
C ALA A 102 -22.93 -28.92 -17.27
N GLN A 103 -23.63 -28.14 -18.10
CA GLN A 103 -23.72 -26.68 -17.96
C GLN A 103 -24.43 -26.30 -16.65
N THR A 104 -25.57 -26.92 -16.35
CA THR A 104 -26.29 -26.69 -15.08
C THR A 104 -25.41 -26.99 -13.88
N LYS A 105 -24.76 -28.15 -13.86
CA LYS A 105 -23.86 -28.55 -12.78
C LYS A 105 -22.59 -27.68 -12.71
N GLY A 106 -22.13 -27.15 -13.84
CA GLY A 106 -21.03 -26.19 -13.91
C GLY A 106 -21.40 -24.86 -13.23
N ARG A 107 -22.61 -24.35 -13.49
CA ARG A 107 -23.14 -23.14 -12.85
C ARG A 107 -23.29 -23.33 -11.34
N GLU A 108 -23.87 -24.45 -10.89
CA GLU A 108 -23.98 -24.79 -9.46
C GLU A 108 -22.61 -24.83 -8.76
N ARG A 109 -21.60 -25.44 -9.39
CA ARG A 109 -20.23 -25.48 -8.86
C ARG A 109 -19.60 -24.09 -8.79
N TYR A 110 -19.85 -23.24 -9.79
CA TYR A 110 -19.34 -21.87 -9.82
C TYR A 110 -19.94 -21.04 -8.68
N ASP A 111 -21.26 -21.13 -8.49
CA ASP A 111 -21.94 -20.42 -7.40
C ASP A 111 -21.40 -20.85 -6.02
N GLY A 112 -21.19 -22.16 -5.82
CA GLY A 112 -20.56 -22.69 -4.61
C GLY A 112 -19.10 -22.22 -4.43
N PHE A 113 -18.33 -22.09 -5.51
CA PHE A 113 -16.99 -21.51 -5.47
C PHE A 113 -17.01 -20.03 -5.06
N VAL A 114 -17.90 -19.23 -5.67
CA VAL A 114 -18.04 -17.79 -5.34
C VAL A 114 -18.39 -17.61 -3.87
N GLU A 115 -19.31 -18.42 -3.35
CA GLU A 115 -19.70 -18.39 -1.95
C GLU A 115 -18.53 -18.77 -1.01
N ALA A 116 -17.78 -19.83 -1.35
CA ALA A 116 -16.60 -20.25 -0.60
C ALA A 116 -15.49 -19.20 -0.62
N LEU A 117 -15.26 -18.57 -1.76
CA LEU A 117 -14.30 -17.47 -1.93
C LEU A 117 -14.71 -16.25 -1.10
N GLY A 118 -15.98 -15.86 -1.15
CA GLY A 118 -16.53 -14.78 -0.33
C GLY A 118 -16.31 -15.01 1.17
N ARG A 119 -16.61 -16.22 1.67
CA ARG A 119 -16.33 -16.61 3.06
C ARG A 119 -14.85 -16.54 3.41
N ARG A 120 -13.96 -16.94 2.50
CA ARG A 120 -12.52 -16.91 2.71
C ARG A 120 -11.97 -15.47 2.77
N LEU A 121 -12.42 -14.61 1.85
CA LEU A 121 -12.06 -13.18 1.85
C LEU A 121 -12.53 -12.48 3.12
N ALA A 122 -13.74 -12.76 3.59
CA ALA A 122 -14.26 -12.22 4.86
C ALA A 122 -13.43 -12.64 6.09
N ARG A 123 -12.75 -13.79 6.03
CA ARG A 123 -11.87 -14.29 7.10
C ARG A 123 -10.45 -13.72 7.04
N GLY A 124 -10.11 -12.94 6.01
CA GLY A 124 -8.83 -12.23 5.89
C GLY A 124 -7.59 -13.09 5.56
N ARG A 125 -7.73 -14.43 5.38
CA ARG A 125 -6.61 -15.29 4.97
C ARG A 125 -6.35 -15.13 3.47
N LYS A 126 -5.13 -14.69 3.11
CA LYS A 126 -4.75 -14.57 1.70
C LYS A 126 -4.23 -15.92 1.19
N LEU A 127 -4.43 -16.19 -0.09
CA LEU A 127 -3.85 -17.39 -0.73
C LEU A 127 -2.32 -17.38 -0.68
N ALA A 128 -1.71 -16.19 -0.78
CA ALA A 128 -0.27 -16.02 -0.68
C ALA A 128 0.32 -16.50 0.65
N ASP A 129 -0.41 -16.32 1.76
CA ASP A 129 0.08 -16.69 3.09
C ASP A 129 0.15 -18.21 3.30
N GLU A 130 -0.68 -18.97 2.58
CA GLU A 130 -0.70 -20.44 2.62
C GLU A 130 0.40 -21.01 1.71
N VAL A 131 0.55 -20.47 0.49
CA VAL A 131 1.56 -20.94 -0.48
C VAL A 131 2.99 -20.64 0.00
N SER A 132 3.23 -19.53 0.72
CA SER A 132 4.56 -19.24 1.28
C SER A 132 4.93 -20.12 2.48
N GLN A 133 3.97 -20.68 3.21
CA GLN A 133 4.25 -21.59 4.34
C GLN A 133 4.76 -22.96 3.88
N ASP A 134 4.34 -23.41 2.68
CA ASP A 134 4.77 -24.68 2.11
C ASP A 134 6.16 -24.62 1.43
N ILE A 135 6.75 -23.43 1.29
CA ILE A 135 8.12 -23.22 0.79
C ILE A 135 9.04 -22.86 1.98
N ALA A 136 9.06 -23.69 3.02
CA ALA A 136 10.18 -23.69 3.96
C ALA A 136 11.32 -24.51 3.33
N PRO A 137 12.55 -23.97 3.19
CA PRO A 137 13.67 -24.79 2.73
C PRO A 137 13.93 -25.85 3.80
N GLY A 138 13.74 -27.12 3.42
CA GLY A 138 14.19 -28.26 4.22
C GLY A 138 15.66 -28.05 4.54
N SER A 139 15.95 -27.79 5.82
CA SER A 139 17.29 -27.70 6.36
C SER A 139 18.05 -28.97 5.99
N GLU A 140 19.21 -28.77 5.36
CA GLU A 140 20.22 -29.79 5.10
C GLU A 140 20.51 -30.56 6.40
N GLN A 141 19.92 -31.74 6.52
CA GLN A 141 20.30 -32.73 7.52
C GLN A 141 20.87 -33.94 6.78
N GLY A 142 22.20 -34.06 6.81
CA GLY A 142 22.87 -35.33 6.55
C GLY A 142 23.97 -35.31 5.51
N ARG A 143 25.14 -34.72 5.84
CA ARG A 143 26.43 -35.38 5.57
C ARG A 143 27.58 -34.73 6.35
N ALA A 144 27.61 -34.96 7.65
CA ALA A 144 28.84 -34.79 8.43
C ALA A 144 28.86 -35.83 9.56
N ASP A 145 28.91 -37.11 9.18
CA ASP A 145 29.68 -38.06 9.97
C ASP A 145 30.02 -39.31 9.15
N LYS A 146 31.32 -39.46 8.85
CA LYS A 146 32.04 -40.73 8.97
C LYS A 146 33.52 -40.44 8.81
N SER A 147 34.15 -40.29 9.97
CA SER A 147 35.58 -40.46 10.19
C SER A 147 35.94 -41.95 10.00
N SER A 148 36.95 -42.24 9.17
CA SER A 148 37.91 -43.36 9.29
C SER A 148 38.99 -43.20 8.24
#